data_AF-A0A1G1HFB1-F1
#
_entry.id   AF-A0A1G1HFB1-F1
#
_cell.length_a   1.000
_cell.length_b   1.000
_cell.length_c   1.000
_cell.angle_alpha   90.00
_cell.angle_beta   90.00
_cell.angle_gamma   90.00
#
_symmetry.space_group_name_H-M   'P 1'
#
loop_
_entity.id
_entity.type
_entity.pdbx_description
1 polymer ?
#
loop_
_entity_poly.entity_id
_entity_poly.type
_entity_poly.pdbx_seq_one_letter_code
_entity_poly.pdbx_strand_id
1 'polypeptide(L)' 'MLTVALILVIIVLVAIFSVQNAVPVTISFFFWRFDASLAIVIFLSVLTGLITGVIVALFLVPKKSSSKTTS' A
#
# COMPACT_ATOMS: atom_id res chain seq x y z
N MET A 1 34.94 4.60 -6.12
CA MET A 1 34.29 4.89 -7.42
C MET A 1 32.88 4.30 -7.50
N LEU A 2 32.69 2.99 -7.26
CA LEU A 2 31.37 2.35 -7.23
C LEU A 2 30.39 3.00 -6.24
N THR A 3 30.83 3.31 -5.02
CA THR A 3 29.99 3.96 -3.99
C THR A 3 29.43 5.30 -4.45
N VAL A 4 30.24 6.10 -5.14
CA VAL A 4 29.81 7.42 -5.66
C VAL A 4 28.77 7.23 -6.76
N ALA A 5 28.98 6.26 -7.66
CA ALA A 5 28.01 5.94 -8.70
C ALA A 5 26.67 5.46 -8.08
N LEU A 6 26.70 4.61 -7.06
CA LEU A 6 25.50 4.17 -6.35
C LEU A 6 24.76 5.32 -5.67
N ILE A 7 25.48 6.23 -5.02
CA ILE A 7 24.89 7.42 -4.39
C ILE A 7 24.20 8.29 -5.45
N LEU A 8 24.83 8.53 -6.59
CA LEU A 8 24.23 9.30 -7.68
C LEU A 8 22.95 8.65 -8.21
N VAL A 9 22.95 7.32 -8.39
CA VAL A 9 21.74 6.58 -8.79
C VAL A 9 20.63 6.75 -7.76
N ILE A 10 20.93 6.61 -6.46
CA ILE A 10 19.94 6.79 -5.40
C ILE A 10 19.39 8.21 -5.40
N ILE A 11 20.24 9.23 -5.55
CA ILE A 11 19.81 10.64 -5.60
C ILE A 11 18.82 10.85 -6.76
N VAL A 12 19.12 10.33 -7.95
CA VAL A 12 18.23 10.45 -9.11
C VAL A 12 16.89 9.77 -8.84
N LEU A 13 16.90 8.56 -8.27
CA LEU A 13 15.67 7.85 -7.92
C LEU A 13 14.82 8.61 -6.90
N VAL A 14 15.44 9.17 -5.86
CA VAL A 14 14.76 9.97 -4.83
C VAL A 14 14.19 11.25 -5.44
N ALA A 15 14.92 11.92 -6.33
CA ALA A 15 14.43 13.12 -7.02
C ALA A 15 13.21 12.81 -7.89
N ILE A 16 13.26 11.73 -8.69
CA ILE A 16 12.13 11.29 -9.51
C ILE A 16 10.92 10.95 -8.62
N PHE A 17 11.14 10.17 -7.55
CA PHE A 17 10.09 9.83 -6.60
C PHE A 17 9.49 11.09 -5.97
N SER A 18 10.30 12.06 -5.58
CA SER A 18 9.85 13.30 -4.98
C SER A 18 8.99 14.11 -5.95
N VAL A 19 9.44 14.29 -7.19
CA VAL A 19 8.69 15.06 -8.21
C VAL A 19 7.36 14.39 -8.54
N GLN A 20 7.34 13.06 -8.71
CA GLN A 20 6.12 12.32 -9.01
C GLN A 20 5.10 12.37 -7.87
N ASN A 21 5.58 12.39 -6.62
CA ASN A 21 4.72 12.47 -5.44
C ASN A 21 4.47 13.90 -4.94
N ALA A 22 5.09 14.91 -5.54
CA ALA A 22 4.85 16.32 -5.23
C ALA A 22 3.61 16.86 -5.94
N VAL A 23 3.19 16.23 -7.05
CA VAL A 23 1.95 16.61 -7.75
C VAL A 23 0.76 16.09 -6.94
N PRO A 24 -0.10 16.98 -6.41
CA PRO A 24 -1.28 16.56 -5.68
C PRO A 24 -2.29 15.92 -6.65
N VAL A 25 -2.87 14.80 -6.22
CA VAL A 25 -3.97 14.11 -6.90
C VAL A 25 -5.24 14.38 -6.10
N THR A 26 -6.21 15.02 -6.75
CA THR A 26 -7.53 15.26 -6.15
C THR A 26 -8.34 13.96 -6.13
N ILE A 27 -8.74 13.53 -4.95
CA ILE A 27 -9.66 12.41 -4.77
C ILE A 27 -11.05 12.97 -4.48
N SER A 28 -12.02 12.56 -5.30
CA SER A 28 -13.44 12.77 -5.01
C SER A 28 -14.07 11.44 -4.63
N PHE A 29 -14.47 11.28 -3.37
CA PHE A 29 -15.11 10.07 -2.86
C PHE A 29 -16.42 10.42 -2.16
N PHE A 30 -17.55 10.05 -2.78
CA PHE A 30 -18.89 10.37 -2.29
C PHE A 30 -19.05 11.87 -1.99
N PHE A 31 -19.14 12.29 -0.73
CA PHE A 31 -19.20 13.70 -0.33
C PHE A 31 -17.84 14.33 0.02
N TRP A 32 -16.76 13.56 0.01
CA TRP A 32 -15.43 14.01 0.39
C TRP A 32 -14.59 14.38 -0.83
N ARG A 33 -13.89 15.51 -0.73
CA ARG A 33 -12.92 15.97 -1.72
C ARG A 33 -11.66 16.43 -1.00
N PHE A 34 -10.53 15.86 -1.34
CA PHE A 34 -9.24 16.24 -0.77
C PHE A 34 -8.11 15.97 -1.75
N ASP A 35 -7.00 16.68 -1.57
CA ASP A 35 -5.79 16.56 -2.37
C ASP A 35 -4.72 15.80 -1.58
N ALA A 36 -4.11 14.81 -2.23
CA ALA A 36 -3.10 13.97 -1.61
C ALA A 36 -2.05 13.53 -2.63
N SER A 37 -0.83 13.20 -2.20
CA SER A 37 0.18 12.65 -3.10
C SER A 37 -0.17 11.22 -3.54
N LEU A 38 0.25 10.82 -4.75
CA LEU A 38 -0.01 9.48 -5.26
C LEU A 38 0.45 8.38 -4.27
N ALA A 39 1.63 8.54 -3.66
CA ALA A 39 2.17 7.60 -2.68
C ALA A 39 1.23 7.39 -1.49
N ILE A 40 0.71 8.47 -0.87
CA ILE A 40 -0.16 8.30 0.30
C ILE A 40 -1.49 7.65 -0.10
N VAL A 41 -2.00 7.95 -1.30
CA VAL A 41 -3.23 7.34 -1.83
C VAL A 41 -3.07 5.83 -1.99
N ILE A 42 -1.99 5.40 -2.65
CA ILE A 42 -1.71 3.97 -2.84
C ILE A 42 -1.48 3.30 -1.47
N PHE A 43 -0.69 3.92 -0.59
CA PHE A 43 -0.40 3.38 0.74
C PHE A 43 -1.70 3.14 1.54
N LEU A 44 -2.57 4.15 1.63
CA LEU A 44 -3.84 4.04 2.35
C LEU A 44 -4.81 3.06 1.68
N SER A 45 -4.83 3.01 0.34
CA SER A 45 -5.66 2.04 -0.38
C SER A 45 -5.24 0.60 -0.09
N VAL A 46 -3.94 0.31 -0.10
CA VAL A 46 -3.42 -1.03 0.22
C VAL A 46 -3.65 -1.36 1.69
N LEU A 47 -3.40 -0.40 2.59
CA LEU A 47 -3.59 -0.60 4.03
C LEU A 47 -5.06 -0.90 4.37
N THR A 48 -6.00 -0.12 3.84
CA THR A 48 -7.43 -0.35 4.06
C THR A 48 -7.91 -1.66 3.43
N GLY A 49 -7.41 -2.02 2.24
CA GLY A 49 -7.65 -3.31 1.62
C GLY A 49 -7.14 -4.48 2.47
N LEU A 50 -5.92 -4.38 3.01
CA LEU A 50 -5.34 -5.38 3.91
C LEU A 50 -6.18 -5.55 5.18
N ILE A 51 -6.54 -4.44 5.84
CA ILE A 51 -7.38 -4.45 7.05
C ILE A 51 -8.73 -5.12 6.75
N THR A 52 -9.38 -4.72 5.66
CA THR A 52 -10.66 -5.30 5.23
C THR A 52 -10.53 -6.80 4.97
N GLY A 53 -9.48 -7.22 4.25
CA GLY A 53 -9.20 -8.62 3.96
C GLY A 53 -8.97 -9.45 5.22
N VAL A 54 -8.22 -8.93 6.19
CA VAL A 54 -8.01 -9.59 7.49
C VAL A 54 -9.32 -9.72 8.26
N ILE A 55 -10.15 -8.67 8.31
CA ILE A 55 -11.46 -8.73 8.96
C ILE A 55 -12.33 -9.81 8.30
N VAL A 56 -12.44 -9.79 6.97
CA VAL A 56 -13.22 -10.81 6.23
C VAL A 56 -12.67 -12.22 6.51
N ALA A 57 -11.35 -12.39 6.53
CA ALA A 57 -10.73 -13.68 6.83
C ALA A 57 -11.06 -14.19 8.24
N LEU A 58 -11.10 -13.30 9.23
CA LEU A 58 -11.42 -13.66 10.61
C LEU A 58 -12.90 -14.00 10.81
N PHE A 59 -13.81 -13.31 10.14
CA PHE A 59 -15.25 -13.43 10.38
C PHE A 59 -15.98 -14.37 9.39
N LEU A 60 -15.53 -14.44 8.13
CA LEU A 60 -16.26 -15.15 7.08
C LEU A 60 -15.57 -16.42 6.59
N VAL A 61 -14.28 -16.65 6.88
CA VAL A 61 -13.63 -17.91 6.48
C VAL A 61 -14.04 -19.01 7.45
N PRO A 62 -14.79 -20.03 7.01
CA PRO A 62 -15.19 -21.13 7.87
C PRO A 62 -13.94 -21.84 8.37
N LYS A 63 -13.82 -22.02 9.68
CA LYS A 63 -12.76 -22.83 10.27
C LYS A 63 -12.90 -24.25 9.71
N LYS A 64 -11.96 -24.68 8.87
CA LYS A 64 -11.88 -26.08 8.43
C LYS A 64 -11.73 -26.95 9.69
N SER A 65 -12.82 -27.59 10.09
CA SER A 65 -12.83 -28.55 11.19
C SER A 65 -11.92 -29.71 10.78
N SER A 66 -10.75 -29.80 11.42
CA SER A 66 -9.86 -30.95 11.31
C SER A 66 -10.58 -32.15 11.90
N SER A 67 -11.16 -33.00 11.05
CA SER A 67 -11.64 -34.32 11.47
C SER A 67 -10.42 -35.12 11.91
N LYS A 68 -10.29 -35.35 13.22
CA LYS A 68 -9.33 -36.30 13.78
C LYS A 68 -9.62 -37.68 13.19
N THR A 69 -8.72 -38.19 12.34
CA THR A 69 -8.63 -39.61 12.04
C THR A 69 -8.00 -40.29 13.25
N THR A 70 -8.84 -40.70 14.20
CA THR A 70 -8.49 -41.78 15.13
C THR A 70 -8.70 -43.09 14.41
N SER A 71 -7.61 -43.80 14.15
CA SER A 71 -7.60 -45.26 13.97
C SER A 71 -6.75 -45.87 15.06
#